data_AF-A0A399ENR0-F1
#
_entry.id   AF-A0A399ENR0-F1
#
_cell.length_a   1.000
_cell.length_b   1.000
_cell.length_c   1.000
_cell.angle_alpha   90.00
_cell.angle_beta   90.00
_cell.angle_gamma   90.00
#
_symmetry.space_group_name_H-M   'P 1'
#
loop_
_entity.id
_entity.type
_entity.pdbx_description
1 polymer ?
#
loop_
_entity_poly.entity_id
_entity_poly.type
_entity_poly.pdbx_seq_one_letter_code
_entity_poly.pdbx_strand_id
1 'polypeptide(L)'
;MWVFLPFLLAWSLAQGPPQLTPEQTYTLAAPYLGQATLQQVYKFSYGLKPKERLLVYELRVPGVELWVEAGTRRVVLFRPKGIPKHLAEPHLPFPQVLTLVRNRYGEPWHLELKPKPKERLLVWEAKGSFGEVWLEANTGKEVLRR
;
A
#
# COMPACT_ATOMS: atom_id res chain seq x y z
N MET A 1 20.65 7.35 -27.63
CA MET A 1 19.39 6.87 -28.22
C MET A 1 18.47 6.48 -27.07
N TRP A 2 17.51 7.35 -26.74
CA TRP A 2 16.57 7.19 -25.64
C TRP A 2 15.32 6.46 -26.13
N VAL A 3 15.11 5.19 -25.76
CA VAL A 3 13.78 4.57 -25.66
C VAL A 3 13.85 3.38 -24.70
N PHE A 4 13.51 3.58 -23.43
CA PHE A 4 13.18 2.48 -22.49
C PHE A 4 12.11 2.97 -21.51
N LEU A 5 10.96 3.41 -22.03
CA LEU A 5 9.90 3.95 -21.17
C LEU A 5 8.45 3.72 -21.64
N PRO A 6 8.04 2.50 -22.06
CA PRO A 6 6.61 2.18 -21.95
C PRO A 6 6.29 0.89 -21.18
N PHE A 7 7.28 0.08 -20.75
CA PHE A 7 6.99 -1.26 -20.23
C PHE A 7 6.45 -1.32 -18.80
N LEU A 8 6.59 -0.25 -18.00
CA LEU A 8 6.14 -0.27 -16.60
C LEU A 8 4.70 0.24 -16.39
N LEU A 9 4.13 0.96 -17.36
CA LEU A 9 2.79 1.53 -17.24
C LEU A 9 1.69 0.65 -17.85
N ALA A 10 2.03 -0.23 -18.81
CA ALA A 10 1.07 -1.17 -19.38
C ALA A 10 0.86 -2.44 -18.51
N TRP A 11 1.71 -2.70 -17.51
CA TRP A 11 1.69 -3.94 -16.72
C TRP A 11 0.86 -3.89 -15.43
N SER A 12 0.39 -2.73 -15.00
CA SER A 12 -0.64 -2.63 -13.95
C SER A 12 -2.06 -2.92 -14.48
N LEU A 13 -2.27 -2.83 -15.80
CA LEU A 13 -3.60 -2.98 -16.43
C LEU A 13 -3.98 -4.44 -16.75
N ALA A 14 -3.04 -5.38 -16.73
CA ALA A 14 -3.31 -6.80 -16.97
C ALA A 14 -3.73 -7.57 -15.71
N GLN A 15 -3.76 -6.90 -14.55
CA GLN A 15 -4.14 -7.50 -13.27
C GLN A 15 -5.56 -7.04 -12.96
N GLY A 16 -6.50 -7.99 -12.87
CA GLY A 16 -7.86 -7.70 -12.42
C GLY A 16 -7.86 -7.06 -11.03
N PRO A 17 -8.98 -6.43 -10.62
CA PRO A 17 -9.07 -5.75 -9.33
C PRO A 17 -8.71 -6.70 -8.17
N PRO A 18 -8.17 -6.17 -7.05
CA PRO A 18 -7.88 -6.96 -5.87
C PRO A 18 -9.16 -7.65 -5.39
N GLN A 19 -9.07 -8.95 -5.13
CA GLN A 19 -10.18 -9.73 -4.61
C GLN A 19 -10.31 -9.63 -3.09
N LEU A 20 -9.22 -9.24 -2.41
CA LEU A 20 -9.19 -9.00 -0.98
C LEU A 20 -9.02 -7.51 -0.70
N THR A 21 -9.81 -7.00 0.24
CA THR A 21 -9.60 -5.67 0.79
C THR A 21 -8.34 -5.63 1.67
N PRO A 22 -7.79 -4.45 1.97
CA PRO A 22 -6.74 -4.29 2.97
C PRO A 22 -7.06 -4.95 4.32
N GLU A 23 -8.29 -4.83 4.83
CA GLU A 23 -8.69 -5.44 6.10
C GLU A 23 -8.73 -6.96 6.01
N GLN A 24 -9.31 -7.52 4.95
CA GLN A 24 -9.32 -8.96 4.75
C GLN A 24 -7.91 -9.54 4.64
N THR A 25 -7.02 -8.82 3.95
CA THR A 25 -5.60 -9.16 3.88
C THR A 25 -4.96 -9.12 5.26
N TYR A 26 -5.24 -8.08 6.05
CA TYR A 26 -4.74 -7.98 7.42
C TYR A 26 -5.27 -9.10 8.30
N THR A 27 -6.55 -9.47 8.21
CA THR A 27 -7.13 -10.59 8.96
C THR A 27 -6.40 -11.91 8.67
N LEU A 28 -6.06 -12.18 7.41
CA LEU A 28 -5.28 -13.37 7.04
C LEU A 28 -3.84 -13.31 7.57
N ALA A 29 -3.27 -12.11 7.61
CA ALA A 29 -1.90 -11.86 8.06
C ALA A 29 -1.76 -11.77 9.59
N ALA A 30 -2.83 -11.46 10.31
CA ALA A 30 -2.81 -11.13 11.74
C ALA A 30 -2.09 -12.17 12.62
N PRO A 31 -2.24 -13.50 12.40
CA PRO A 31 -1.53 -14.50 13.19
C PRO A 31 0.01 -14.38 13.13
N TYR A 32 0.54 -13.80 12.05
CA TYR A 32 1.98 -13.60 11.83
C TYR A 32 2.47 -12.23 12.32
N LEU A 33 1.56 -11.27 12.46
CA LEU A 33 1.87 -9.89 12.84
C LEU A 33 1.97 -9.69 14.36
N GLY A 34 1.73 -10.74 15.15
CA GLY A 34 1.82 -10.72 16.60
C GLY A 34 0.84 -9.71 17.21
N GLN A 35 1.37 -8.68 17.86
CA GLN A 35 0.57 -7.62 18.50
C GLN A 35 0.29 -6.43 17.57
N ALA A 36 0.83 -6.41 16.34
CA ALA A 36 0.65 -5.28 15.45
C ALA A 36 -0.81 -5.16 15.00
N THR A 37 -1.39 -3.99 15.23
CA THR A 37 -2.78 -3.66 14.89
C THR A 37 -2.90 -3.12 13.46
N LEU A 38 -4.12 -3.11 12.91
CA LEU A 38 -4.40 -2.49 11.61
C LEU A 38 -4.02 -1.00 11.58
N GLN A 39 -4.03 -0.30 12.73
CA GLN A 39 -3.62 1.11 12.83
C GLN A 39 -2.14 1.32 12.52
N GLN A 40 -1.31 0.30 12.77
CA GLN A 40 0.13 0.34 12.54
C GLN A 40 0.51 -0.05 11.11
N VAL A 41 -0.43 -0.45 10.27
CA VAL A 41 -0.14 -0.65 8.85
C VAL A 41 0.25 0.69 8.24
N TYR A 42 1.39 0.76 7.57
CA TYR A 42 1.80 1.95 6.83
C TYR A 42 1.87 1.69 5.32
N LYS A 43 1.67 0.44 4.90
CA LYS A 43 1.60 0.06 3.51
C LYS A 43 0.66 -1.11 3.30
N PHE A 44 -0.22 -0.96 2.32
CA PHE A 44 -0.90 -2.03 1.61
C PHE A 44 -0.59 -1.90 0.10
N SER A 45 -0.32 -3.01 -0.57
CA SER A 45 -0.30 -3.02 -2.04
C SER A 45 -0.62 -4.39 -2.61
N TYR A 46 -1.49 -4.42 -3.61
CA TYR A 46 -1.73 -5.58 -4.45
C TYR A 46 -0.95 -5.46 -5.76
N GLY A 47 -0.19 -6.50 -6.11
CA GLY A 47 0.47 -6.54 -7.41
C GLY A 47 1.49 -7.66 -7.58
N LEU A 48 1.90 -7.88 -8.83
CA LEU A 48 2.92 -8.86 -9.19
C LEU A 48 4.28 -8.49 -8.60
N LYS A 49 4.95 -9.47 -7.99
CA LYS A 49 6.36 -9.45 -7.61
C LYS A 49 7.16 -10.14 -8.71
N PRO A 50 7.82 -9.40 -9.63
CA PRO A 50 8.30 -9.98 -10.88
C PRO A 50 9.44 -10.98 -10.71
N LYS A 51 10.30 -10.78 -9.70
CA LYS A 51 11.44 -11.67 -9.44
C LYS A 51 10.95 -13.03 -8.94
N GLU A 52 9.89 -13.02 -8.13
CA GLU A 52 9.28 -14.17 -7.51
C GLU A 52 8.18 -14.79 -8.40
N ARG A 53 7.72 -14.05 -9.43
CA ARG A 53 6.60 -14.40 -10.31
C ARG A 53 5.30 -14.68 -9.54
N LEU A 54 5.09 -13.96 -8.43
CA LEU A 54 3.94 -14.12 -7.55
C LEU A 54 3.07 -12.87 -7.53
N LEU A 55 1.77 -13.05 -7.71
CA LEU A 55 0.79 -12.00 -7.46
C LEU A 55 0.46 -11.99 -5.96
N VAL A 56 0.71 -10.89 -5.27
CA VAL A 56 0.59 -10.84 -3.81
C VAL A 56 -0.13 -9.59 -3.33
N TYR A 57 -0.72 -9.71 -2.15
CA TYR A 57 -1.02 -8.59 -1.26
C TYR A 57 0.14 -8.41 -0.30
N GLU A 58 0.78 -7.24 -0.33
CA GLU A 58 1.85 -6.85 0.57
C GLU A 58 1.28 -5.97 1.68
N LEU A 59 1.61 -6.31 2.93
CA LEU A 59 1.38 -5.48 4.11
C LEU A 59 2.72 -5.12 4.75
N ARG A 60 2.81 -3.90 5.28
CA ARG A 60 3.90 -3.51 6.16
C ARG A 60 3.40 -2.83 7.41
N VAL A 61 3.97 -3.25 8.53
CA VAL A 61 3.86 -2.64 9.86
C VAL A 61 5.29 -2.34 10.36
N PRO A 62 5.48 -1.48 11.37
CA PRO A 62 6.80 -1.26 11.95
C PRO A 62 7.52 -2.58 12.24
N GLY A 63 8.72 -2.75 11.69
CA GLY A 63 9.53 -3.94 11.95
C GLY A 63 9.30 -5.11 10.98
N VAL A 64 8.22 -5.13 10.20
CA VAL A 64 7.81 -6.32 9.44
C VAL A 64 7.27 -5.99 8.04
N GLU A 65 7.63 -6.83 7.08
CA GLU A 65 6.97 -6.95 5.79
C GLU A 65 6.41 -8.37 5.64
N LEU A 66 5.17 -8.46 5.17
CA LEU A 66 4.46 -9.69 4.94
C LEU A 66 3.81 -9.70 3.57
N TRP A 67 3.87 -10.83 2.85
CA TRP A 67 3.12 -11.04 1.61
C TRP A 67 2.14 -12.20 1.74
N VAL A 68 0.91 -11.97 1.31
CA VAL A 68 -0.14 -12.97 1.12
C VAL A 68 -0.26 -13.23 -0.38
N GLU A 69 -0.07 -14.47 -0.82
CA GLU A 69 -0.25 -14.84 -2.23
C GLU A 69 -1.73 -14.75 -2.63
N ALA A 70 -2.01 -14.11 -3.77
CA ALA A 70 -3.38 -13.79 -4.16
C ALA A 70 -4.24 -15.01 -4.50
N GLY A 71 -3.65 -16.05 -5.11
CA GLY A 71 -4.37 -17.27 -5.49
C GLY A 71 -4.64 -18.20 -4.30
N THR A 72 -3.62 -18.49 -3.50
CA THR A 72 -3.72 -19.46 -2.40
C THR A 72 -4.17 -18.83 -1.08
N ARG A 73 -4.10 -17.50 -0.96
CA ARG A 73 -4.35 -16.73 0.27
C ARG A 73 -3.44 -17.13 1.44
N ARG A 74 -2.30 -17.76 1.14
CA ARG A 74 -1.30 -18.14 2.14
C ARG A 74 -0.27 -17.03 2.30
N VAL A 75 0.26 -16.91 3.52
CA VAL A 75 1.45 -16.09 3.74
C VAL A 75 2.65 -16.80 3.12
N VAL A 76 3.27 -16.14 2.15
CA VAL A 76 4.43 -16.67 1.39
C VAL A 76 5.73 -15.96 1.71
N LEU A 77 5.64 -14.80 2.38
CA LEU A 77 6.80 -14.08 2.87
C LEU A 77 6.44 -13.43 4.20
N PHE A 78 7.31 -13.61 5.18
CA PHE A 78 7.35 -12.87 6.42
C PHE A 78 8.81 -12.57 6.70
N ARG A 79 9.17 -11.29 6.80
CA ARG A 79 10.55 -10.90 7.10
C ARG A 79 10.65 -9.66 7.96
N PRO A 80 11.70 -9.56 8.79
CA PRO A 80 12.04 -8.31 9.46
C PRO A 80 12.32 -7.20 8.45
N LYS A 81 11.96 -5.97 8.83
CA LYS A 81 12.22 -4.76 8.05
C LYS A 81 12.50 -3.58 8.98
N GLY A 82 13.44 -2.72 8.63
CA GLY A 82 13.72 -1.52 9.41
C GLY A 82 12.47 -0.62 9.54
N ILE A 83 12.29 -0.04 10.73
CA ILE A 83 11.20 0.91 10.99
C ILE A 83 11.50 2.22 10.24
N PRO A 84 10.64 2.67 9.31
CA PRO A 84 10.86 3.92 8.61
C PRO A 84 10.81 5.13 9.56
N LYS A 85 11.75 6.06 9.42
CA LYS A 85 11.84 7.26 10.28
C LYS A 85 10.58 8.15 10.24
N HIS A 86 9.95 8.24 9.07
CA HIS A 86 8.76 9.08 8.88
C HIS A 86 7.53 8.57 9.63
N LEU A 87 7.55 7.34 10.18
CA LEU A 87 6.46 6.87 11.04
C LEU A 87 6.40 7.60 12.39
N ALA A 88 7.48 8.31 12.77
CA ALA A 88 7.48 9.16 13.97
C ALA A 88 6.81 10.52 13.74
N GLU A 89 6.60 10.92 12.48
CA GLU A 89 5.93 12.17 12.14
C GLU A 89 4.40 12.02 12.30
N PRO A 90 3.66 13.08 12.69
CA PRO A 90 2.20 13.01 12.82
C PRO A 90 1.51 12.62 11.50
N HIS A 91 0.63 11.61 11.57
CA HIS A 91 -0.16 11.15 10.45
C HIS A 91 -1.46 10.50 10.91
N LEU A 92 -2.46 10.52 10.03
CA LEU A 92 -3.70 9.79 10.22
C LEU A 92 -3.43 8.27 10.18
N PRO A 93 -4.02 7.48 11.08
CA PRO A 93 -3.92 6.03 11.06
C PRO A 93 -4.48 5.42 9.77
N PHE A 94 -3.94 4.27 9.36
CA PHE A 94 -4.32 3.59 8.13
C PHE A 94 -5.84 3.36 7.95
N PRO A 95 -6.60 2.86 8.94
CA PRO A 95 -8.06 2.68 8.79
C PRO A 95 -8.79 3.99 8.46
N GLN A 96 -8.33 5.10 9.05
CA GLN A 96 -8.95 6.39 8.83
C GLN A 96 -8.71 6.86 7.39
N VAL A 97 -7.48 6.73 6.89
CA VAL A 97 -7.16 7.13 5.52
C VAL A 97 -7.76 6.19 4.49
N LEU A 98 -7.78 4.88 4.75
CA LEU A 98 -8.47 3.93 3.90
C LEU A 98 -9.95 4.28 3.74
N THR A 99 -10.63 4.66 4.82
CA THR A 99 -12.01 5.13 4.79
C THR A 99 -12.15 6.41 3.96
N LEU A 100 -11.26 7.40 4.15
CA LEU A 100 -11.27 8.64 3.38
C LEU A 100 -11.10 8.38 1.87
N VAL A 101 -10.15 7.52 1.51
CA VAL A 101 -9.86 7.18 0.10
C VAL A 101 -11.05 6.45 -0.52
N ARG A 102 -11.60 5.44 0.16
CA ARG A 102 -12.77 4.69 -0.31
C ARG A 102 -13.97 5.57 -0.57
N ASN A 103 -14.30 6.44 0.38
CA ASN A 103 -15.48 7.30 0.29
C ASN A 103 -15.38 8.31 -0.87
N ARG A 104 -14.16 8.75 -1.22
CA ARG A 104 -13.95 9.78 -2.25
C ARG A 104 -13.64 9.22 -3.64
N TYR A 105 -12.92 8.11 -3.71
CA TYR A 105 -12.33 7.63 -4.96
C TYR A 105 -12.63 6.15 -5.25
N GLY A 106 -12.98 5.36 -4.23
CA GLY A 106 -13.21 3.92 -4.33
C GLY A 106 -12.07 3.07 -3.74
N GLU A 107 -12.15 1.75 -3.93
CA GLU A 107 -11.23 0.79 -3.30
C GLU A 107 -9.79 0.96 -3.82
N PRO A 108 -8.81 1.27 -2.95
CA PRO A 108 -7.43 1.38 -3.37
C PRO A 108 -6.78 0.00 -3.52
N TRP A 109 -5.96 -0.16 -4.55
CA TRP A 109 -5.09 -1.32 -4.75
C TRP A 109 -3.72 -1.09 -4.13
N HIS A 110 -3.41 0.17 -3.81
CA HIS A 110 -2.22 0.60 -3.11
C HIS A 110 -2.58 1.74 -2.15
N LEU A 111 -2.07 1.67 -0.93
CA LEU A 111 -2.12 2.73 0.05
C LEU A 111 -0.84 2.70 0.89
N GLU A 112 0.03 3.69 0.75
CA GLU A 112 1.32 3.75 1.45
C GLU A 112 1.57 5.14 2.04
N LEU A 113 1.97 5.20 3.30
CA LEU A 113 2.52 6.39 3.92
C LEU A 113 3.96 6.56 3.46
N LYS A 114 4.27 7.68 2.80
CA LYS A 114 5.58 7.89 2.19
C LYS A 114 5.98 9.37 2.14
N PRO A 115 7.26 9.68 2.42
CA PRO A 115 7.76 11.04 2.25
C PRO A 115 7.87 11.40 0.77
N LYS A 116 7.60 12.68 0.48
CA LYS A 116 7.74 13.35 -0.82
C LYS A 116 8.75 14.49 -0.65
N PRO A 117 10.07 14.20 -0.76
CA PRO A 117 11.10 15.15 -0.34
C PRO A 117 11.16 16.43 -1.19
N LYS A 118 10.83 16.34 -2.49
CA LYS A 118 10.84 17.51 -3.38
C LYS A 118 9.72 18.49 -3.01
N GLU A 119 8.60 17.94 -2.58
CA GLU A 119 7.40 18.65 -2.15
C GLU A 119 7.46 19.03 -0.66
N ARG A 120 8.42 18.48 0.09
CA ARG A 120 8.55 18.60 1.56
C ARG A 120 7.28 18.18 2.30
N LEU A 121 6.64 17.11 1.83
CA LEU A 121 5.41 16.57 2.40
C LEU A 121 5.59 15.13 2.87
N LEU A 122 4.84 14.76 3.90
CA LEU A 122 4.49 13.37 4.18
C LEU A 122 3.08 13.14 3.65
N VAL A 123 2.89 12.08 2.85
CA VAL A 123 1.60 11.80 2.23
C VAL A 123 1.22 10.35 2.37
N TRP A 124 -0.09 10.11 2.38
CA TRP A 124 -0.65 8.83 1.99
C TRP A 124 -0.84 8.83 0.47
N GLU A 125 -0.03 8.02 -0.21
CA GLU A 125 -0.17 7.75 -1.65
C GLU A 125 -1.19 6.63 -1.83
N ALA A 126 -2.27 6.90 -2.55
CA ALA A 126 -3.27 5.90 -2.90
C ALA A 126 -3.36 5.72 -4.42
N LYS A 127 -3.49 4.47 -4.86
CA LYS A 127 -3.71 4.13 -6.27
C LYS A 127 -4.81 3.10 -6.41
N GLY A 128 -5.58 3.20 -7.47
CA GLY A 128 -6.64 2.26 -7.81
C GLY A 128 -7.12 2.47 -9.24
N SER A 129 -8.34 2.01 -9.55
CA SER A 129 -8.99 2.31 -10.83
C SER A 129 -9.20 3.80 -11.07
N PHE A 130 -9.17 4.61 -10.00
CA PHE A 130 -9.32 6.06 -10.02
C PHE A 130 -8.03 6.84 -10.33
N GLY A 131 -6.92 6.16 -10.65
CA GLY A 131 -5.62 6.80 -10.86
C GLY A 131 -4.81 6.91 -9.56
N GLU A 132 -4.00 7.96 -9.44
CA GLU A 132 -3.13 8.23 -8.28
C GLU A 132 -3.59 9.49 -7.55
N VAL A 133 -3.75 9.39 -6.23
CA VAL A 133 -4.05 10.53 -5.36
C VAL A 133 -3.08 10.57 -4.18
N TRP A 134 -2.69 11.77 -3.77
CA TRP A 134 -1.93 11.98 -2.55
C TRP A 134 -2.77 12.76 -1.56
N LEU A 135 -2.88 12.23 -0.35
CA LEU A 135 -3.48 12.90 0.78
C LEU A 135 -2.37 13.32 1.75
N GLU A 136 -2.35 14.59 2.16
CA GLU A 136 -1.44 15.05 3.21
C GLU A 136 -1.62 14.19 4.47
N ALA A 137 -0.51 13.68 5.01
CA ALA A 137 -0.54 12.61 5.99
C ALA A 137 -1.28 12.97 7.27
N ASN A 138 -1.17 14.21 7.75
CA ASN A 138 -1.78 14.67 9.00
C ASN A 138 -3.25 15.05 8.87
N THR A 139 -3.68 15.55 7.71
CA THR A 139 -5.03 16.14 7.54
C THR A 139 -5.96 15.31 6.65
N GLY A 140 -5.40 14.42 5.81
CA GLY A 140 -6.17 13.71 4.80
C GLY A 140 -6.68 14.61 3.66
N LYS A 141 -6.14 15.84 3.54
CA LYS A 141 -6.46 16.76 2.45
C LYS A 141 -5.77 16.31 1.16
N GLU A 142 -6.51 16.30 0.06
CA GLU A 142 -5.92 16.03 -1.26
C GLU A 142 -4.91 17.13 -1.61
N VAL A 143 -3.70 16.71 -1.97
CA VAL A 143 -2.62 17.60 -2.42
C VAL A 143 -2.18 17.31 -3.85
N LEU A 144 -2.60 16.17 -4.41
CA LEU A 144 -2.35 15.80 -5.80
C LEU A 144 -3.37 14.75 -6.27
N ARG A 145 -3.73 14.84 -7.55
CA ARG A 145 -4.50 13.84 -8.28
C ARG A 145 -4.00 13.74 -9.74
N ARG A 146 -3.84 12.52 -10.24
CA ARG A 146 -3.36 12.19 -11.60
C ARG A 146 -4.05 10.97 -12.18
#